data_AF-A0A9E5PKN7-F1
#
_entry.id   AF-A0A9E5PKN7-F1
#
_cell.length_a   1.000
_cell.length_b   1.000
_cell.length_c   1.000
_cell.angle_alpha   90.00
_cell.angle_beta   90.00
_cell.angle_gamma   90.00
#
_symmetry.space_group_name_H-M   'P 1'
#
loop_
_entity.id
_entity.type
_entity.pdbx_description
1 polymer ?
#
loop_
_entity_poly.entity_id
_entity_poly.type
_entity_poly.pdbx_seq_one_letter_code
_entity_poly.pdbx_strand_id
1 'polypeptide(L)'
;MYLHTPITVAVIAIPALLGLVLPAAQAQEPAVPCEKNAAYRQFGFWIGEWDMFNSEGRLVGTNRIEKLLNGCLLLEHWTSARGGEGNSIN
;
A
#
# COMPACT_ATOMS: atom_id res chain seq x y z
N MET A 1 26.28 -3.56 -81.16
CA MET A 1 27.24 -3.21 -80.10
C MET A 1 26.48 -2.53 -78.99
N TYR A 2 26.80 -2.81 -77.72
CA TYR A 2 26.05 -2.55 -76.47
C TYR A 2 25.12 -3.67 -76.01
N LEU A 3 25.75 -4.58 -75.27
CA LEU A 3 25.20 -5.60 -74.38
C LEU A 3 25.08 -4.94 -73.00
N HIS A 4 23.91 -4.80 -72.38
CA HIS A 4 23.78 -4.56 -70.92
C HIS A 4 22.70 -5.48 -70.33
N THR A 5 23.09 -6.12 -69.24
CA THR A 5 22.55 -7.30 -68.55
C THR A 5 21.34 -6.98 -67.66
N PRO A 6 20.47 -7.96 -67.34
CA PRO A 6 19.37 -7.78 -66.39
C PRO A 6 19.92 -7.70 -64.96
N ILE A 7 19.49 -6.69 -64.20
CA ILE A 7 19.76 -6.58 -62.77
C ILE A 7 18.93 -7.66 -62.05
N THR A 8 19.58 -8.72 -61.61
CA THR A 8 19.00 -9.70 -60.69
C THR A 8 18.70 -9.02 -59.36
N VAL A 9 17.43 -8.89 -59.00
CA VAL A 9 17.02 -8.48 -57.66
C VAL A 9 17.36 -9.62 -56.71
N ALA A 10 18.48 -9.50 -55.99
CA ALA A 10 18.78 -10.38 -54.88
C ALA A 10 17.83 -10.04 -53.72
N VAL A 11 16.81 -10.86 -53.52
CA VAL A 11 15.98 -10.84 -52.30
C VAL A 11 16.87 -11.35 -51.17
N ILE A 12 17.50 -10.43 -50.44
CA ILE A 12 18.18 -10.76 -49.18
C ILE A 12 17.08 -11.02 -48.15
N ALA A 13 16.80 -12.30 -47.89
CA ALA A 13 15.96 -12.70 -46.79
C ALA A 13 16.65 -12.29 -45.48
N ILE A 14 16.19 -11.20 -44.86
CA ILE A 14 16.58 -10.82 -43.51
C ILE A 14 15.95 -11.86 -42.58
N PRO A 15 16.72 -12.70 -41.86
CA PRO A 15 16.12 -13.56 -40.86
C PRO A 15 15.58 -12.65 -39.76
N ALA A 16 14.26 -12.57 -39.64
CA ALA A 16 13.59 -11.94 -38.52
C ALA A 16 13.86 -12.78 -37.27
N LEU A 17 15.03 -12.61 -36.66
CA LEU A 17 15.25 -12.96 -35.27
C LEU A 17 14.49 -11.94 -34.42
N LEU A 18 13.19 -12.17 -34.29
CA LEU A 18 12.40 -11.61 -33.18
C LEU A 18 12.97 -12.25 -31.91
N GLY A 19 13.96 -11.59 -31.30
CA GLY A 19 14.42 -11.93 -29.97
C GLY A 19 13.25 -11.83 -29.00
N LEU A 20 12.84 -12.96 -28.43
CA LEU A 20 11.89 -13.01 -27.33
C LEU A 20 12.48 -12.24 -26.15
N VAL A 21 12.05 -10.99 -25.96
CA VAL A 21 12.35 -10.22 -24.76
C VAL A 21 11.44 -10.77 -23.68
N LEU A 22 11.96 -11.67 -22.85
CA LEU A 22 11.26 -12.13 -21.66
C LEU A 22 11.19 -10.97 -20.67
N PRO A 23 10.01 -10.62 -20.13
CA PRO A 23 9.92 -9.65 -19.04
C PRO A 23 10.73 -10.18 -17.85
N ALA A 24 11.67 -9.39 -17.37
CA ALA A 24 12.32 -9.70 -16.10
C ALA A 24 11.25 -9.63 -14.99
N ALA A 25 11.07 -10.71 -14.25
CA ALA A 25 10.26 -10.69 -13.04
C ALA A 25 10.97 -9.77 -12.03
N GLN A 26 10.36 -8.64 -11.70
CA GLN A 26 10.85 -7.80 -10.61
C GLN A 26 10.54 -8.53 -9.30
N ALA A 27 11.57 -8.77 -8.49
CA ALA A 27 11.38 -9.25 -7.13
C ALA A 27 10.72 -8.13 -6.30
N GLN A 28 9.54 -8.41 -5.74
CA GLN A 28 8.89 -7.50 -4.80
C GLN A 28 9.73 -7.47 -3.52
N GLU A 29 10.20 -6.29 -3.11
CA GLU A 29 10.84 -6.16 -1.80
C GLU A 29 9.86 -6.54 -0.68
N PRO A 30 10.33 -7.20 0.39
CA PRO A 30 9.48 -7.50 1.53
C PRO A 30 8.87 -6.22 2.09
N ALA A 31 7.55 -6.22 2.32
CA ALA A 31 6.88 -5.09 2.93
C ALA A 31 7.52 -4.79 4.29
N VAL A 32 8.03 -3.55 4.44
CA VAL A 32 8.59 -3.09 5.71
C VAL A 32 7.42 -2.79 6.66
N PRO A 33 7.45 -3.24 7.93
CA PRO A 33 6.41 -2.88 8.89
C PRO A 33 6.26 -1.35 9.01
N CYS A 34 5.02 -0.85 8.97
CA CYS A 34 4.74 0.59 9.05
C CYS A 34 5.28 1.22 10.33
N GLU A 35 5.39 0.45 11.41
CA GLU A 35 6.04 0.88 12.66
C GLU A 35 7.45 1.43 12.48
N LYS A 36 8.18 1.03 11.42
CA LYS A 36 9.52 1.55 11.14
C LYS A 36 9.49 2.92 10.47
N ASN A 37 8.38 3.31 9.85
CA ASN A 37 8.20 4.61 9.24
C ASN A 37 7.64 5.61 10.28
N ALA A 38 8.32 6.75 10.44
CA ALA A 38 7.96 7.76 11.43
C ALA A 38 6.55 8.35 11.22
N ALA A 39 6.05 8.40 9.98
CA ALA A 39 4.72 8.93 9.68
C ALA A 39 3.62 8.14 10.42
N TYR A 40 3.71 6.82 10.47
CA TYR A 40 2.75 5.94 11.16
C TYR A 40 2.87 5.93 12.69
N ARG A 41 3.81 6.71 13.24
CA ARG A 41 3.98 6.86 14.70
C ARG A 41 3.50 8.20 15.23
N GLN A 42 3.09 9.12 14.35
CA GLN A 42 2.72 10.49 14.74
C GLN A 42 1.59 10.53 15.77
N PHE A 43 0.64 9.61 15.71
CA PHE A 43 -0.50 9.54 16.64
C PHE A 43 -0.35 8.47 17.74
N GLY A 44 0.87 7.98 17.98
CA GLY A 44 1.09 6.93 18.98
C GLY A 44 0.68 7.32 20.40
N PHE A 45 0.58 8.63 20.69
CA PHE A 45 0.14 9.15 21.98
C PHE A 45 -1.36 8.96 22.26
N TRP A 46 -2.16 8.56 21.27
CA TRP A 46 -3.57 8.19 21.45
C TRP A 46 -3.76 6.75 21.94
N ILE A 47 -2.75 5.89 21.76
CA ILE A 47 -2.86 4.45 22.05
C ILE A 47 -3.05 4.24 23.55
N GLY A 48 -4.08 3.46 23.89
CA GLY A 48 -4.41 3.14 25.28
C GLY A 48 -5.90 2.92 25.50
N GLU A 49 -6.23 2.71 26.77
CA GLU A 49 -7.61 2.65 27.27
C GLU A 49 -7.92 3.97 27.96
N TRP A 50 -9.09 4.53 27.68
CA TRP A 50 -9.49 5.85 28.16
C TRP A 50 -10.90 5.83 28.73
N ASP A 51 -11.06 6.50 29.87
CA ASP A 51 -12.35 6.85 30.44
C ASP A 51 -12.71 8.28 30.04
N MET A 52 -13.88 8.47 29.45
CA MET A 52 -14.37 9.77 29.03
C MET A 52 -15.35 10.33 30.06
N PHE A 53 -15.11 11.56 30.52
CA PHE A 53 -15.94 12.24 31.52
C PHE A 53 -16.54 13.53 30.97
N ASN A 54 -17.75 13.88 31.41
CA ASN A 54 -18.34 15.20 31.13
C ASN A 54 -17.78 16.27 32.09
N SER A 55 -18.22 17.52 31.91
CA SER A 55 -17.82 18.66 32.75
C SER A 55 -18.23 18.54 34.23
N GLU A 56 -19.15 17.63 34.56
CA GLU A 56 -19.59 17.34 35.92
C GLU A 56 -18.80 16.18 36.55
N GLY A 57 -17.82 15.61 35.84
CA GLY A 57 -17.01 14.47 36.29
C GLY A 57 -17.73 13.11 36.19
N ARG A 58 -18.85 13.03 35.46
CA ARG A 58 -19.57 11.78 35.23
C ARG A 58 -18.95 11.02 34.05
N LEU A 59 -18.71 9.72 34.23
CA LEU A 59 -18.31 8.83 33.14
C LEU A 59 -19.40 8.80 32.05
N VAL A 60 -19.02 9.08 30.81
CA VAL A 60 -19.90 9.09 29.64
C VAL A 60 -19.56 8.03 28.62
N GLY A 61 -18.42 7.36 28.76
CA GLY A 61 -18.04 6.23 27.92
C GLY A 61 -16.59 5.81 28.12
N THR A 62 -16.21 4.76 27.40
CA THR A 62 -14.84 4.25 27.34
C THR A 62 -14.35 4.25 25.90
N ASN A 63 -13.04 4.29 25.72
CA ASN A 63 -12.42 4.23 24.41
C ASN A 63 -11.15 3.40 24.45
N ARG A 64 -10.99 2.51 23.48
CA ARG A 64 -9.77 1.72 23.27
C ARG A 64 -9.16 2.09 21.93
N ILE A 65 -7.90 2.47 21.94
CA ILE A 65 -7.15 2.76 20.71
C ILE A 65 -5.94 1.83 20.62
N GLU A 66 -5.88 1.05 19.54
CA GLU A 66 -4.86 0.03 19.31
C GLU A 66 -4.27 0.11 17.89
N LYS A 67 -3.07 -0.46 17.72
CA LYS A 67 -2.42 -0.60 16.41
C LYS A 67 -2.72 -1.95 15.80
N LEU A 68 -3.11 -1.95 14.53
CA LEU A 68 -3.31 -3.16 13.72
C LEU A 68 -2.43 -3.12 12.47
N LEU A 69 -2.45 -4.22 11.71
CA LEU A 69 -1.77 -4.35 10.42
C LEU A 69 -0.28 -3.97 10.48
N ASN A 70 0.46 -4.50 11.46
CA ASN A 70 1.87 -4.18 11.68
C ASN A 70 2.14 -2.67 11.84
N GLY A 71 1.24 -2.00 12.56
CA GLY A 71 1.27 -0.57 12.87
C GLY A 71 0.93 0.35 11.70
N CYS A 72 0.31 -0.17 10.64
CA CYS A 72 -0.16 0.63 9.51
C CYS A 72 -1.52 1.29 9.77
N LEU A 73 -2.26 0.85 10.80
CA LEU A 73 -3.60 1.32 11.10
C LEU A 73 -3.76 1.50 12.61
N LEU A 74 -4.37 2.61 13.02
CA LEU A 74 -4.94 2.79 14.35
C LEU A 74 -6.43 2.48 14.29
N LEU A 75 -6.88 1.59 15.16
CA LEU A 75 -8.29 1.31 15.37
C LEU A 75 -8.71 1.89 16.71
N GLU A 76 -9.69 2.78 16.65
CA GLU A 76 -10.43 3.25 17.82
C GLU A 76 -11.71 2.44 17.95
N HIS A 77 -12.03 1.99 19.16
CA HIS A 77 -13.31 1.42 19.53
C HIS A 77 -13.86 2.16 20.76
N TRP A 78 -14.96 2.89 20.58
CA TRP A 78 -15.61 3.61 21.67
C TRP A 78 -16.93 2.95 22.08
N THR A 79 -17.26 3.08 23.36
CA THR A 79 -18.54 2.62 23.92
C THR A 79 -19.14 3.74 24.76
N SER A 80 -20.39 4.08 24.49
CA SER A 80 -21.13 5.11 25.24
C SER A 80 -21.77 4.51 26.50
N ALA A 81 -21.66 5.21 27.62
CA ALA A 81 -22.31 4.81 28.87
C ALA A 81 -23.85 4.87 28.79
N ARG A 82 -24.41 5.55 27.77
CA ARG A 82 -25.85 5.61 27.49
C ARG A 82 -26.30 4.56 26.47
N GLY A 83 -25.43 3.63 26.11
CA GLY A 83 -25.62 2.68 25.02
C GLY A 83 -25.09 3.21 23.68
N GLY A 84 -24.81 2.27 22.77
CA GLY A 84 -24.17 2.52 21.49
C GLY A 84 -22.64 2.34 21.54
N GLU A 85 -22.09 1.92 20.42
CA GLU A 85 -20.66 1.70 20.20
C GLU A 85 -20.30 2.07 18.77
N GLY A 86 -19.01 2.25 18.51
CA GLY A 86 -18.53 2.56 17.17
C GLY A 86 -17.02 2.42 17.04
N ASN A 87 -16.56 2.52 15.80
CA ASN A 87 -15.15 2.41 15.47
C ASN A 87 -14.72 3.56 14.57
N SER A 88 -13.48 4.00 14.75
CA SER A 88 -12.79 4.93 13.83
C SER A 88 -11.46 4.34 13.40
N ILE A 89 -11.00 4.68 12.20
CA ILE A 89 -9.69 4.25 11.68
C ILE A 89 -8.84 5.46 11.31
N ASN A 90 -7.54 5.35 11.55
CA ASN A 90 -6.54 6.30 11.09
C ASN A 90 -5.32 5.59 10.49
#